data_AF-A0A7C1NXK6-F1
#
_entry.id   AF-A0A7C1NXK6-F1
#
_cell.length_a   1.000
_cell.length_b   1.000
_cell.length_c   1.000
_cell.angle_alpha   90.00
_cell.angle_beta   90.00
_cell.angle_gamma   90.00
#
_symmetry.space_group_name_H-M   'P 1'
#
loop_
_entity.id
_entity.type
_entity.pdbx_description
1 polymer ?
#
loop_
_entity_poly.entity_id
_entity_poly.type
_entity_poly.pdbx_seq_one_letter_code
_entity_poly.pdbx_strand_id
1 'polypeptide(L)'
;MVTLARLGADAAHASDSASIRPACWAEATLSEDPVAVARDDERWSCSGAGQSFSIAAERVLLRFDIQADQTPPRYLLSRRSALETVHLLAIDQDGRTRQTSLPAASLRSSMAGGYFSAPLPVLTQMTRQVVAVIDRPSHRMTLENAYLSPVDAGADTDDLRFLLLLAGLTGMLVMPLIFNAAFYRALRQSFVLWHSALTLSMLMTIVVTSGLAVVF
;
A
#
# COMPACT_ATOMS: atom_id res chain seq x y z
N MET A 1 7.62 15.21 37.21
CA MET A 1 6.65 14.51 36.35
C MET A 1 7.07 14.73 34.89
N VAL A 2 8.13 14.05 34.45
CA VAL A 2 8.69 14.19 33.09
C VAL A 2 9.17 12.81 32.65
N THR A 3 8.27 12.02 32.05
CA THR A 3 8.59 10.76 31.36
C THR A 3 7.47 10.44 30.37
N LEU A 4 7.37 11.23 29.30
CA LEU A 4 6.50 10.98 28.14
C LEU A 4 7.19 11.53 26.89
N ALA A 5 8.28 10.88 26.46
CA ALA A 5 8.98 11.29 25.23
C ALA A 5 9.81 10.18 24.55
N ARG A 6 9.45 8.89 24.68
CA ARG A 6 10.19 7.79 24.01
C ARG A 6 9.30 6.63 23.56
N LEU A 7 8.30 6.89 22.72
CA LEU A 7 7.48 5.83 22.11
C LEU A 7 7.32 5.94 20.58
N GLY A 8 8.07 6.83 19.92
CA GLY A 8 7.84 7.15 18.49
C GLY A 8 8.80 6.52 17.47
N ALA A 9 9.84 5.79 17.87
CA ALA A 9 10.93 5.43 16.95
C ALA A 9 11.01 3.93 16.57
N ASP A 10 10.42 3.02 17.35
CA ASP A 10 10.56 1.57 17.08
C ASP A 10 9.49 0.98 16.15
N ALA A 11 8.37 1.67 15.92
CA ALA A 11 7.25 1.13 15.15
C ALA A 11 7.48 1.11 13.63
N ALA A 12 8.44 1.88 13.11
CA ALA A 12 8.73 1.91 11.67
C ALA A 12 9.58 0.70 11.19
N HIS A 13 10.19 -0.06 12.09
CA HIS A 13 11.13 -1.13 11.73
C HIS A 13 10.53 -2.54 11.63
N ALA A 14 9.36 -2.79 12.25
CA ALA A 14 8.79 -4.14 12.28
C ALA A 14 8.06 -4.53 10.97
N SER A 15 7.34 -3.59 10.34
CA SER A 15 6.60 -3.83 9.09
C SER A 15 7.52 -4.05 7.88
N ASP A 16 8.73 -3.48 7.92
CA ASP A 16 9.73 -3.63 6.86
C ASP A 16 10.33 -5.07 6.83
N SER A 17 10.34 -5.76 7.97
CA SER A 17 11.01 -7.07 8.14
C SER A 17 10.32 -8.25 7.45
N ALA A 18 9.02 -8.15 7.14
CA ALA A 18 8.26 -9.17 6.40
C ALA A 18 7.99 -8.77 4.94
N SER A 19 8.42 -7.57 4.54
CA SER A 19 8.21 -7.06 3.18
C SER A 19 9.29 -7.57 2.23
N ILE A 20 8.90 -8.04 1.05
CA ILE A 20 9.84 -8.58 0.06
C ILE A 20 9.93 -7.58 -1.09
N ARG A 21 11.13 -7.02 -1.30
CA ARG A 21 11.44 -6.10 -2.40
C ARG A 21 11.78 -6.88 -3.68
N PRO A 22 11.61 -6.28 -4.88
CA PRO A 22 12.00 -6.93 -6.11
C PRO A 22 13.52 -7.09 -6.16
N ALA A 23 13.99 -8.29 -6.45
CA ALA A 23 15.40 -8.59 -6.64
C ALA A 23 15.89 -8.15 -8.03
N CYS A 24 15.04 -8.31 -9.04
CA CYS A 24 15.38 -8.01 -10.43
C CYS A 24 14.20 -7.42 -11.18
N TRP A 25 14.49 -6.82 -12.33
CA TRP A 25 13.48 -6.30 -13.24
C TRP A 25 13.83 -6.63 -14.70
N ALA A 26 12.82 -6.63 -15.55
CA ALA A 26 12.96 -6.80 -16.99
C ALA A 26 11.93 -5.94 -17.73
N GLU A 27 12.22 -5.60 -18.98
CA GLU A 27 11.33 -4.87 -19.87
C GLU A 27 10.80 -5.81 -20.97
N ALA A 28 9.55 -5.56 -21.38
CA ALA A 28 8.89 -6.29 -22.44
C ALA A 28 7.90 -5.40 -23.21
N THR A 29 7.42 -5.92 -24.33
CA THR A 29 6.32 -5.34 -25.10
C THR A 29 4.98 -6.00 -24.75
N LEU A 30 3.86 -5.37 -25.08
CA LEU A 30 2.54 -5.96 -24.82
C LEU A 30 2.26 -7.21 -25.68
N SER A 31 2.92 -7.34 -26.83
CA SER A 31 2.81 -8.49 -27.73
C SER A 31 3.48 -9.77 -27.19
N GLU A 32 4.39 -9.64 -26.23
CA GLU A 32 5.12 -10.77 -25.68
C GLU A 32 4.34 -11.45 -24.55
N ASP A 33 4.39 -12.78 -24.50
CA ASP A 33 3.80 -13.55 -23.39
C ASP A 33 4.56 -13.28 -22.08
N PRO A 34 3.91 -12.77 -21.03
CA PRO A 34 4.55 -12.52 -19.74
C PRO A 34 5.24 -13.75 -19.13
N VAL A 35 4.69 -14.96 -19.35
CA VAL A 35 5.27 -16.20 -18.82
C VAL A 35 6.59 -16.52 -19.54
N ALA A 36 6.64 -16.34 -20.85
CA ALA A 36 7.83 -16.58 -21.65
C ALA A 36 8.97 -15.64 -21.27
N VAL A 37 8.69 -14.33 -21.12
CA VAL A 37 9.68 -13.34 -20.67
C VAL A 37 10.15 -13.67 -19.26
N ALA A 38 9.23 -14.04 -18.36
CA ALA A 38 9.58 -14.34 -16.97
C ALA A 38 10.56 -15.52 -16.82
N ARG A 39 10.55 -16.46 -17.77
CA ARG A 39 11.44 -17.65 -17.80
C ARG A 39 12.78 -17.41 -18.51
N ASP A 40 12.94 -16.25 -19.14
CA ASP A 40 14.14 -15.90 -19.88
C ASP A 40 15.16 -15.24 -18.94
N ASP A 41 16.07 -16.05 -18.40
CA ASP A 41 17.04 -15.60 -17.39
C ASP A 41 17.99 -14.49 -17.91
N GLU A 42 18.23 -14.42 -19.22
CA GLU A 42 19.13 -13.42 -19.83
C GLU A 42 18.54 -12.01 -19.85
N ARG A 43 17.21 -11.87 -19.69
CA ARG A 43 16.52 -10.58 -19.73
C ARG A 43 16.45 -9.85 -18.40
N TRP A 44 16.84 -10.50 -17.32
CA TRP A 44 16.74 -9.93 -15.97
C TRP A 44 17.92 -9.04 -15.63
N SER A 45 17.62 -7.80 -15.27
CA SER A 45 18.58 -6.86 -14.69
C SER A 45 18.51 -6.92 -13.17
N CYS A 46 19.58 -7.41 -12.54
CA CYS A 46 19.64 -7.73 -11.11
C CYS A 46 20.65 -6.90 -10.30
N SER A 47 21.19 -5.79 -10.83
CA SER A 47 22.18 -4.98 -10.10
C SER A 47 21.53 -4.14 -8.98
N GLY A 48 22.07 -4.25 -7.77
CA GLY A 48 21.52 -3.68 -6.54
C GLY A 48 21.68 -2.16 -6.37
N ALA A 49 20.96 -1.63 -5.35
CA ALA A 49 20.96 -0.25 -4.82
C ALA A 49 21.15 0.88 -5.86
N GLY A 50 20.11 1.10 -6.67
CA GLY A 50 20.08 2.16 -7.69
C GLY A 50 19.34 1.75 -8.96
N GLN A 51 18.38 0.81 -8.86
CA GLN A 51 17.63 0.29 -10.00
C GLN A 51 16.92 1.44 -10.71
N SER A 52 17.35 1.70 -11.94
CA SER A 52 16.77 2.74 -12.77
C SER A 52 15.66 2.12 -13.62
N PHE A 53 14.47 1.95 -13.04
CA PHE A 53 13.32 1.43 -13.79
C PHE A 53 13.04 2.33 -15.00
N SER A 54 12.90 1.75 -16.19
CA SER A 54 12.38 2.48 -17.34
C SER A 54 10.85 2.47 -17.29
N ILE A 55 10.25 3.64 -17.52
CA ILE A 55 8.81 3.76 -17.79
C ILE A 55 8.53 3.93 -19.29
N ALA A 56 9.56 3.83 -20.13
CA ALA A 56 9.39 3.89 -21.59
C ALA A 56 8.92 2.55 -22.17
N ALA A 57 9.15 1.45 -21.45
CA ALA A 57 8.68 0.13 -21.85
C ALA A 57 7.16 0.01 -21.71
N GLU A 58 6.52 -0.70 -22.65
CA GLU A 58 5.08 -0.95 -22.57
C GLU A 58 4.71 -1.91 -21.42
N ARG A 59 5.65 -2.76 -21.01
CA ARG A 59 5.48 -3.74 -19.94
C ARG A 59 6.76 -3.85 -19.13
N VAL A 60 6.65 -3.82 -17.81
CA VAL A 60 7.78 -3.99 -16.88
C VAL A 60 7.49 -5.17 -15.96
N LEU A 61 8.48 -6.05 -15.81
CA LEU A 61 8.43 -7.21 -14.95
C LEU A 61 9.30 -6.97 -13.73
N LEU A 62 8.82 -7.36 -12.56
CA LEU A 62 9.50 -7.28 -11.26
C LEU A 62 9.55 -8.68 -10.67
N ARG A 63 10.75 -9.21 -10.41
CA ARG A 63 10.95 -10.53 -9.81
C ARG A 63 11.20 -10.41 -8.32
N PHE A 64 10.48 -11.21 -7.55
CA PHE A 64 10.60 -11.34 -6.10
C PHE A 64 10.99 -12.78 -5.76
N ASP A 65 12.06 -12.94 -4.99
CA ASP A 65 12.51 -14.25 -4.56
C ASP A 65 11.84 -14.63 -3.22
N ILE A 66 11.26 -15.82 -3.17
CA ILE A 66 10.52 -16.33 -2.01
C ILE A 66 11.36 -17.38 -1.28
N GLN A 67 11.69 -17.09 -0.02
CA GLN A 67 12.35 -18.05 0.88
C GLN A 67 11.31 -19.06 1.42
N ALA A 68 11.72 -20.29 1.71
CA ALA A 68 10.82 -21.33 2.23
C ALA A 68 10.39 -21.10 3.69
N ASP A 69 11.22 -20.39 4.45
CA ASP A 69 11.12 -20.22 5.91
C ASP A 69 10.38 -18.95 6.32
N GLN A 70 10.06 -18.07 5.38
CA GLN A 70 9.32 -16.83 5.64
C GLN A 70 7.80 -17.03 5.51
N THR A 71 7.04 -16.19 6.20
CA THR A 71 5.58 -16.12 6.05
C THR A 71 5.22 -15.85 4.59
N PRO A 72 4.37 -16.66 3.94
CA PRO A 72 4.08 -16.49 2.53
C PRO A 72 3.36 -15.15 2.29
N PRO A 73 3.83 -14.34 1.32
CA PRO A 73 3.15 -13.11 0.98
C PRO A 73 1.78 -13.43 0.38
N ARG A 74 0.82 -12.51 0.55
CA ARG A 74 -0.55 -12.65 0.03
C ARG A 74 -0.91 -11.54 -0.95
N TYR A 75 -0.22 -10.41 -0.87
CA TYR A 75 -0.52 -9.22 -1.65
C TYR A 75 0.75 -8.65 -2.28
N LEU A 76 0.61 -8.17 -3.51
CA LEU A 76 1.49 -7.15 -4.07
C LEU A 76 0.92 -5.79 -3.68
N LEU A 77 1.79 -4.93 -3.14
CA LEU A 77 1.49 -3.56 -2.79
C LEU A 77 2.39 -2.64 -3.59
N SER A 78 1.83 -1.57 -4.14
CA SER A 78 2.60 -0.51 -4.77
C SER A 78 1.85 0.81 -4.82
N ARG A 79 2.58 1.91 -5.05
CA ARG A 79 2.01 3.24 -5.27
C ARG A 79 1.04 3.23 -6.43
N ARG A 80 -0.15 3.76 -6.20
CA ARG A 80 -1.20 3.90 -7.22
C ARG A 80 -0.81 4.99 -8.21
N SER A 81 -0.73 4.60 -9.48
CA SER A 81 -0.57 5.50 -10.63
C SER A 81 -1.39 4.97 -11.80
N ALA A 82 -1.41 5.71 -12.92
CA ALA A 82 -2.05 5.20 -14.13
C ALA A 82 -1.24 4.00 -14.68
N LEU A 83 -1.93 2.89 -14.88
CA LEU A 83 -1.44 1.65 -15.49
C LEU A 83 -2.64 0.96 -16.16
N GLU A 84 -2.40 -0.05 -16.99
CA GLU A 84 -3.47 -0.78 -17.67
C GLU A 84 -3.87 -2.06 -16.93
N THR A 85 -2.92 -2.97 -16.73
CA THR A 85 -3.15 -4.28 -16.10
C THR A 85 -1.94 -4.68 -15.26
N VAL A 86 -2.19 -5.39 -14.16
CA VAL A 86 -1.16 -6.07 -13.37
C VAL A 86 -1.36 -7.58 -13.51
N HIS A 87 -0.34 -8.29 -14.00
CA HIS A 87 -0.30 -9.74 -14.00
C HIS A 87 0.64 -10.22 -12.88
N LEU A 88 0.18 -11.21 -12.11
CA LEU A 88 0.95 -11.79 -11.01
C LEU A 88 1.17 -13.25 -11.32
N LEU A 89 2.44 -13.64 -11.43
CA LEU A 89 2.87 -15.00 -11.67
C LEU A 89 3.51 -15.56 -10.41
N ALA A 90 3.14 -16.77 -10.04
CA ALA A 90 3.83 -17.58 -9.04
C ALA A 90 4.50 -18.75 -9.75
N ILE A 91 5.82 -18.84 -9.65
CA ILE A 91 6.65 -19.85 -10.31
C ILE A 91 7.23 -20.78 -9.24
N ASP A 92 6.91 -22.07 -9.38
CA ASP A 92 7.44 -23.13 -8.53
C ASP A 92 8.85 -23.56 -8.96
N GLN A 93 9.55 -24.23 -8.06
CA GLN A 93 10.86 -24.83 -8.31
C GLN A 93 10.88 -25.83 -9.48
N ASP A 94 9.75 -26.47 -9.78
CA ASP A 94 9.57 -27.38 -10.92
C ASP A 94 9.22 -26.64 -12.23
N GLY A 95 9.17 -25.30 -12.21
CA GLY A 95 8.82 -24.45 -13.35
C GLY A 95 7.31 -24.28 -13.56
N ARG A 96 6.46 -24.87 -12.71
CA ARG A 96 5.01 -24.75 -12.84
C ARG A 96 4.59 -23.31 -12.51
N THR A 97 3.81 -22.71 -13.39
CA THR A 97 3.43 -21.30 -13.29
C THR A 97 1.93 -21.18 -13.05
N ARG A 98 1.56 -20.36 -12.06
CA ARG A 98 0.17 -19.94 -11.82
C ARG A 98 0.09 -18.43 -12.02
N GLN A 99 -0.95 -17.96 -12.69
CA GLN A 99 -1.10 -16.55 -13.02
C GLN A 99 -2.48 -16.04 -12.62
N THR A 100 -2.54 -14.79 -12.18
CA THR A 100 -3.76 -13.99 -12.12
C THR A 100 -3.51 -12.64 -12.80
N SER A 101 -4.55 -12.05 -13.37
CA SER A 101 -4.45 -10.77 -14.09
C SER A 101 -5.55 -9.85 -13.61
N LEU A 102 -5.18 -8.64 -13.20
CA LEU A 102 -6.08 -7.65 -12.63
C LEU A 102 -5.99 -6.36 -13.44
N PRO A 103 -7.06 -5.94 -14.14
CA PRO A 103 -7.08 -4.62 -14.77
C PRO A 103 -7.04 -3.52 -13.71
N ALA A 104 -6.51 -2.35 -14.06
CA ALA A 104 -6.35 -1.23 -13.14
C ALA A 104 -7.63 -0.83 -12.38
N ALA A 105 -8.78 -0.93 -13.05
CA ALA A 105 -10.09 -0.65 -12.46
C ALA A 105 -10.49 -1.63 -11.34
N SER A 106 -9.94 -2.84 -11.34
CA SER A 106 -10.19 -3.88 -10.32
C SER A 106 -9.20 -3.85 -9.16
N LEU A 107 -8.13 -3.06 -9.26
CA LEU A 107 -7.13 -2.93 -8.20
C LEU A 107 -7.73 -2.18 -7.02
N ARG A 108 -7.74 -2.86 -5.86
CA ARG A 108 -8.24 -2.30 -4.61
C ARG A 108 -7.29 -1.23 -4.13
N SER A 109 -7.83 -0.16 -3.56
CA SER A 109 -7.02 0.76 -2.77
C SER A 109 -6.56 0.04 -1.51
N SER A 110 -5.29 0.20 -1.18
CA SER A 110 -4.74 -0.25 0.09
C SER A 110 -5.13 0.73 1.20
N MET A 111 -5.19 0.25 2.45
CA MET A 111 -5.45 1.10 3.62
C MET A 111 -4.26 2.03 3.92
N ALA A 112 -3.04 1.69 3.47
CA ALA A 112 -1.95 2.65 3.40
C ALA A 112 -2.20 3.61 2.21
N GLY A 113 -2.70 4.81 2.52
CA GLY A 113 -3.14 5.79 1.53
C GLY A 113 -2.19 5.95 0.33
N GLY A 114 -2.78 5.93 -0.88
CA GLY A 114 -2.04 6.09 -2.14
C GLY A 114 -1.33 4.84 -2.64
N TYR A 115 -1.55 3.67 -2.02
CA TYR A 115 -1.16 2.36 -2.56
C TYR A 115 -2.36 1.62 -3.14
N PHE A 116 -2.11 0.74 -4.11
CA PHE A 116 -3.05 -0.30 -4.49
C PHE A 116 -2.59 -1.65 -3.93
N SER A 117 -3.54 -2.57 -3.79
CA SER A 117 -3.33 -3.93 -3.35
C SER A 117 -3.85 -4.91 -4.40
N ALA A 118 -3.02 -5.88 -4.76
CA ALA A 118 -3.34 -6.92 -5.72
C ALA A 118 -3.10 -8.30 -5.07
N PRO A 119 -4.13 -9.16 -4.97
CA PRO A 119 -3.98 -10.47 -4.37
C PRO A 119 -3.11 -11.38 -5.24
N LEU A 120 -2.12 -12.02 -4.63
CA LEU A 120 -1.29 -13.02 -5.30
C LEU A 120 -2.10 -14.27 -5.66
N PRO A 121 -1.73 -14.99 -6.73
CA PRO A 121 -2.27 -16.32 -6.98
C PRO A 121 -1.85 -17.27 -5.85
N VAL A 122 -2.49 -18.44 -5.77
CA VAL A 122 -2.19 -19.43 -4.72
C VAL A 122 -0.70 -19.79 -4.75
N LEU A 123 0.00 -19.46 -3.66
CA LEU A 123 1.40 -19.84 -3.43
C LEU A 123 1.44 -21.23 -2.80
N THR A 124 2.45 -22.02 -3.17
CA THR A 124 2.70 -23.34 -2.59
C THR A 124 4.04 -23.35 -1.88
N GLN A 125 4.31 -24.42 -1.12
CA GLN A 125 5.64 -24.64 -0.52
C GLN A 125 6.77 -24.78 -1.56
N MET A 126 6.40 -25.05 -2.82
CA MET A 126 7.35 -25.15 -3.94
C MET A 126 7.59 -23.81 -4.63
N THR A 127 6.83 -22.76 -4.29
CA THR A 127 6.95 -21.46 -4.95
C THR A 127 8.24 -20.77 -4.56
N ARG A 128 9.09 -20.49 -5.56
CA ARG A 128 10.40 -19.84 -5.37
C ARG A 128 10.43 -18.41 -5.84
N GLN A 129 9.58 -18.08 -6.80
CA GLN A 129 9.58 -16.76 -7.43
C GLN A 129 8.15 -16.28 -7.59
N VAL A 130 7.96 -15.00 -7.34
CA VAL A 130 6.77 -14.26 -7.74
C VAL A 130 7.22 -13.20 -8.74
N VAL A 131 6.49 -13.07 -9.84
CA VAL A 131 6.75 -12.04 -10.85
C VAL A 131 5.53 -11.15 -10.97
N ALA A 132 5.70 -9.86 -10.74
CA ALA A 132 4.69 -8.85 -11.00
C ALA A 132 4.99 -8.20 -12.36
N VAL A 133 4.00 -8.22 -13.25
CA VAL A 133 4.07 -7.67 -14.59
C VAL A 133 3.11 -6.51 -14.65
N ILE A 134 3.61 -5.33 -14.97
CA ILE A 134 2.85 -4.09 -14.95
C ILE A 134 2.82 -3.53 -16.36
N ASP A 135 1.61 -3.43 -16.90
CA ASP A 135 1.37 -2.93 -18.25
C ASP A 135 1.16 -1.42 -18.23
N ARG A 136 1.90 -0.74 -19.10
CA ARG A 136 1.92 0.71 -19.30
C ARG A 136 2.04 1.52 -18.00
N PRO A 137 3.09 1.29 -17.19
CA PRO A 137 3.30 2.07 -15.98
C PRO A 137 3.58 3.54 -16.35
N SER A 138 2.75 4.46 -15.88
CA SER A 138 2.95 5.90 -16.15
C SER A 138 4.00 6.55 -15.25
N HIS A 139 4.27 5.98 -14.06
CA HIS A 139 5.13 6.58 -13.04
C HIS A 139 6.11 5.56 -12.47
N ARG A 140 7.38 5.98 -12.37
CA ARG A 140 8.48 5.16 -11.83
C ARG A 140 8.24 4.70 -10.40
N MET A 141 7.56 5.55 -9.62
CA MET A 141 7.27 5.30 -8.22
C MET A 141 6.44 4.01 -8.00
N THR A 142 5.61 3.61 -8.97
CA THR A 142 4.86 2.36 -8.95
C THR A 142 5.75 1.12 -9.12
N LEU A 143 6.93 1.27 -9.71
CA LEU A 143 7.89 0.18 -9.86
C LEU A 143 8.81 0.14 -8.63
N GLU A 144 9.30 1.31 -8.21
CA GLU A 144 10.23 1.47 -7.07
C GLU A 144 9.62 1.09 -5.72
N ASN A 145 8.32 1.37 -5.53
CA ASN A 145 7.62 1.10 -4.27
C ASN A 145 6.80 -0.19 -4.32
N ALA A 146 7.07 -1.06 -5.28
CA ALA A 146 6.47 -2.38 -5.32
C ALA A 146 7.12 -3.28 -4.27
N TYR A 147 6.31 -3.97 -3.47
CA TYR A 147 6.76 -4.98 -2.52
C TYR A 147 5.66 -6.01 -2.28
N LEU A 148 6.06 -7.21 -1.85
CA LEU A 148 5.13 -8.23 -1.41
C LEU A 148 4.97 -8.18 0.10
N SER A 149 3.76 -8.45 0.57
CA SER A 149 3.42 -8.47 1.99
C SER A 149 2.46 -9.61 2.32
N PRO A 150 2.58 -10.24 3.51
CA PRO A 150 1.62 -11.22 4.00
C PRO A 150 0.28 -10.60 4.38
N VAL A 151 0.26 -9.31 4.69
CA VAL A 151 -0.94 -8.54 5.06
C VAL A 151 -1.19 -7.41 4.06
N ASP A 152 -2.45 -7.05 3.86
CA ASP A 152 -2.76 -5.85 3.08
C ASP A 152 -2.19 -4.62 3.82
N ALA A 153 -1.59 -3.67 3.11
CA ALA A 153 -1.00 -2.51 3.78
C ALA A 153 -2.10 -1.68 4.46
N GLY A 154 -1.84 -1.25 5.69
CA GLY A 154 -2.81 -0.57 6.55
C GLY A 154 -3.70 -1.52 7.39
N ALA A 155 -3.45 -2.84 7.35
CA ALA A 155 -4.10 -3.85 8.19
C ALA A 155 -3.19 -4.36 9.33
N ASP A 156 -2.09 -3.67 9.63
CA ASP A 156 -1.22 -4.04 10.74
C ASP A 156 -1.87 -3.67 12.08
N THR A 157 -1.47 -4.36 13.14
CA THR A 157 -1.94 -4.11 14.51
C THR A 157 -1.63 -2.68 14.99
N ASP A 158 -0.55 -2.08 14.50
CA ASP A 158 -0.21 -0.69 14.77
C ASP A 158 -1.11 0.29 14.03
N ASP A 159 -1.58 -0.04 12.82
CA ASP A 159 -2.59 0.76 12.11
C ASP A 159 -3.92 0.73 12.86
N LEU A 160 -4.32 -0.43 13.39
CA LEU A 160 -5.51 -0.54 14.23
C LEU A 160 -5.41 0.33 15.49
N ARG A 161 -4.25 0.34 16.15
CA ARG A 161 -4.01 1.21 17.33
C ARG A 161 -4.12 2.69 16.95
N PHE A 162 -3.53 3.09 15.82
CA PHE A 162 -3.64 4.45 15.33
C PHE A 162 -5.09 4.84 15.04
N LEU A 163 -5.86 3.97 14.36
CA LEU A 163 -7.28 4.16 14.09
C LEU A 163 -8.12 4.28 15.38
N LEU A 164 -7.82 3.49 16.41
CA LEU A 164 -8.50 3.59 17.72
C LEU A 164 -8.19 4.92 18.43
N LEU A 165 -6.93 5.36 18.41
CA LEU A 165 -6.54 6.66 18.98
C LEU A 165 -7.23 7.81 18.23
N LEU A 166 -7.30 7.72 16.91
CA LEU A 166 -7.96 8.68 16.04
C LEU A 166 -9.48 8.72 16.28
N ALA A 167 -10.13 7.55 16.41
CA ALA A 167 -11.53 7.44 16.79
C ALA A 167 -11.80 8.09 18.16
N GLY A 168 -10.91 7.89 19.13
CA GLY A 168 -10.97 8.56 20.43
C GLY A 168 -10.85 10.08 20.31
N LEU A 169 -9.88 10.57 19.54
CA LEU A 169 -9.65 12.00 19.34
C LEU A 169 -10.82 12.69 18.63
N THR A 170 -11.36 12.07 17.58
CA THR A 170 -12.55 12.56 16.88
C THR A 170 -13.78 12.55 17.80
N GLY A 171 -13.97 11.49 18.61
CA GLY A 171 -15.04 11.44 19.63
C GLY A 171 -14.93 12.57 20.66
N MET A 172 -13.72 12.87 21.15
CA MET A 172 -13.48 13.99 22.07
C MET A 172 -13.81 15.35 21.43
N LEU A 173 -13.70 15.48 20.10
CA LEU A 173 -14.04 16.70 19.35
C LEU A 173 -15.54 16.81 19.02
N VAL A 174 -16.27 15.69 18.96
CA VAL A 174 -17.73 15.71 18.76
C VAL A 174 -18.46 16.26 19.99
N MET A 175 -18.00 15.96 21.20
CA MET A 175 -18.60 16.46 22.44
C MET A 175 -18.67 18.01 22.53
N PRO A 176 -17.59 18.77 22.29
CA PRO A 176 -17.66 20.23 22.25
C PRO A 176 -18.52 20.76 21.10
N LEU A 177 -18.59 20.08 19.94
CA LEU A 177 -19.53 20.45 18.86
C LEU A 177 -20.99 20.35 19.32
N ILE A 178 -21.36 19.27 20.01
CA ILE A 178 -22.71 19.08 20.57
C ILE A 178 -23.01 20.16 21.61
N PHE A 179 -22.07 20.44 22.52
CA PHE A 179 -22.27 21.48 23.53
C PHE A 179 -22.39 22.87 22.92
N ASN A 180 -21.55 23.21 21.94
CA ASN A 180 -21.65 24.49 21.24
C ASN A 180 -23.01 24.63 20.54
N ALA A 181 -23.53 23.57 19.90
CA ALA A 181 -24.85 23.60 19.30
C ALA A 181 -25.97 23.84 20.36
N ALA A 182 -25.88 23.16 21.51
CA ALA A 182 -26.82 23.34 22.62
C ALA A 182 -26.76 24.77 23.21
N PHE A 183 -25.56 25.31 23.41
CA PHE A 183 -25.35 26.68 23.90
C PHE A 183 -25.81 27.72 22.88
N TYR A 184 -25.59 27.50 21.59
CA TYR A 184 -26.11 28.41 20.56
C TYR A 184 -27.65 28.44 20.58
N ARG A 185 -28.30 27.28 20.75
CA ARG A 185 -29.77 27.21 20.85
C ARG A 185 -30.31 27.97 22.07
N ALA A 186 -29.59 27.96 23.19
CA ALA A 186 -30.01 28.62 24.43
C ALA A 186 -29.64 30.11 24.49
N LEU A 187 -28.42 30.50 24.11
CA LEU A 187 -27.91 31.87 24.22
C LEU A 187 -28.03 32.71 22.93
N ARG A 188 -28.08 32.07 21.75
CA ARG A 188 -28.05 32.72 20.41
C ARG A 188 -26.88 33.70 20.18
N GLN A 189 -25.76 33.50 20.87
CA GLN A 189 -24.56 34.32 20.76
C GLN A 189 -23.69 33.88 19.57
N SER A 190 -23.20 34.83 18.77
CA SER A 190 -22.36 34.57 17.58
C SER A 190 -21.00 33.96 17.92
N PHE A 191 -20.48 34.21 19.13
CA PHE A 191 -19.22 33.63 19.61
C PHE A 191 -19.21 32.09 19.53
N VAL A 192 -20.34 31.45 19.82
CA VAL A 192 -20.47 29.99 19.82
C VAL A 192 -20.40 29.41 18.40
N LEU A 193 -20.88 30.17 17.40
CA LEU A 193 -20.77 29.78 15.99
C LEU A 193 -19.30 29.77 15.53
N TRP A 194 -18.52 30.77 15.92
CA TRP A 194 -17.09 30.81 15.62
C TRP A 194 -16.33 29.66 16.26
N HIS A 195 -16.64 29.32 17.52
CA HIS A 195 -16.00 28.19 18.20
C HIS A 195 -16.39 26.83 17.55
N SER A 196 -17.63 26.71 17.08
CA SER A 196 -18.09 25.54 16.30
C SER A 196 -17.37 25.43 14.96
N ALA A 197 -17.16 26.55 14.27
CA ALA A 197 -16.45 26.56 13.00
C ALA A 197 -14.98 26.12 13.18
N LEU A 198 -14.30 26.58 14.23
CA LEU A 198 -12.92 26.19 14.53
C LEU A 198 -12.80 24.70 14.89
N THR A 199 -13.68 24.20 15.76
CA THR A 199 -13.70 22.77 16.14
C THR A 199 -14.02 21.87 14.95
N LEU A 200 -14.96 22.27 14.09
CA LEU A 200 -15.27 21.55 12.85
C LEU A 200 -14.08 21.56 11.87
N SER A 201 -13.39 22.69 11.74
CA SER A 201 -12.21 22.80 10.86
C SER A 201 -11.07 21.91 11.33
N MET A 202 -10.86 21.81 12.65
CA MET A 202 -9.85 20.92 13.23
C MET A 202 -10.22 19.45 13.04
N LEU A 203 -11.50 19.09 13.24
CA LEU A 203 -12.00 17.75 12.95
C LEU A 203 -11.79 17.38 11.48
N MET A 204 -12.12 18.29 10.56
CA MET A 204 -11.95 18.05 9.13
C MET A 204 -10.48 17.89 8.74
N THR A 205 -9.61 18.73 9.32
CA THR A 205 -8.15 18.60 9.12
C THR A 205 -7.68 17.21 9.54
N ILE A 206 -8.08 16.74 10.73
CA ILE A 206 -7.70 15.42 11.23
C ILE A 206 -8.18 14.30 10.29
N VAL A 207 -9.43 14.38 9.80
CA VAL A 207 -9.99 13.37 8.88
C VAL A 207 -9.22 13.33 7.56
N VAL A 208 -8.83 14.49 7.01
CA VAL A 208 -8.10 14.57 5.74
C VAL A 208 -6.65 14.13 5.90
N THR A 209 -5.95 14.61 6.95
CA THR A 209 -4.52 14.32 7.13
C THR A 209 -4.23 12.91 7.64
N SER A 210 -5.20 12.26 8.30
CA SER A 210 -5.08 10.88 8.77
C SER A 210 -5.23 9.82 7.67
N GLY A 211 -5.63 10.20 6.45
CA GLY A 211 -5.84 9.26 5.35
C GLY A 211 -7.17 8.50 5.39
N LEU A 212 -8.02 8.73 6.40
CA LEU A 212 -9.36 8.13 6.50
C LEU A 212 -10.24 8.42 5.28
N ALA A 213 -10.09 9.60 4.69
CA ALA A 213 -10.84 10.00 3.49
C ALA A 213 -10.58 9.13 2.25
N VAL A 214 -9.53 8.30 2.26
CA VAL A 214 -9.17 7.39 1.17
C VAL A 214 -9.63 5.95 1.43
N VAL A 215 -9.94 5.63 2.69
CA VAL A 215 -10.43 4.32 3.13
C VAL A 215 -11.93 4.14 2.87
N PHE A 216 -12.70 5.23 2.93
CA PHE A 216 -14.15 5.27 2.69
C PHE A 216 -14.47 5.90 1.35
#